data_AF-A0A7S3HVF1-F1
#
_entry.id   AF-A0A7S3HVF1-F1
#
_cell.length_a   1.000
_cell.length_b   1.000
_cell.length_c   1.000
_cell.angle_alpha   90.00
_cell.angle_beta   90.00
_cell.angle_gamma   90.00
#
_symmetry.space_group_name_H-M   'P 1'
#
loop_
_entity.id
_entity.type
_entity.pdbx_description
1 polymer ?
#
loop_
_entity_poly.entity_id
_entity_poly.type
_entity_poly.pdbx_seq_one_letter_code
_entity_poly.pdbx_strand_id
1 'polypeptide(L)'
;GLVIGFLCALHLIDEGDLWNKTFVNRQGQRFQADWTIVLQFLQKEYEMFAIVVLLCGVVTIMLLGFIGFHSFLIWKNITTNEFSRRQMCIRFVDSRLKFLEKWVKARDEGKKFRPSDAAISKYETSGDLTTTMNTDDLKKCLSNTMVQDKALKAGSHFQNKTLGEAILRIWDPNTYDLDGNKEPVSLEKPKDARTYSTKTSNWTFRPIDAKEDGAET
;
A
#
# COMPACT_ATOMS: atom_id res chain seq x y z
N GLY A 1 -8.45 18.25 16.29
CA GLY A 1 -9.67 17.44 16.51
C GLY A 1 -9.60 16.75 17.85
N LEU A 2 -8.98 15.57 17.91
CA LEU A 2 -8.94 14.74 19.13
C LEU A 2 -8.37 15.47 20.36
N VAL A 3 -7.29 16.23 20.22
CA VAL A 3 -6.71 17.01 21.34
C VAL A 3 -7.71 18.01 21.91
N ILE A 4 -8.40 18.76 21.05
CA ILE A 4 -9.41 19.75 21.48
C ILE A 4 -10.60 19.04 22.12
N GLY A 5 -11.10 17.96 21.52
CA GLY A 5 -12.18 17.15 22.09
C GLY A 5 -11.82 16.57 23.47
N PHE A 6 -10.57 16.13 23.64
CA PHE A 6 -10.06 15.65 24.92
C PHE A 6 -9.96 16.79 25.96
N LEU A 7 -9.45 17.96 25.59
CA LEU A 7 -9.41 19.12 26.48
C LEU A 7 -10.80 19.59 26.89
N CYS A 8 -11.77 19.61 25.97
CA CYS A 8 -13.16 19.92 26.28
C CYS A 8 -13.78 18.88 27.23
N ALA A 9 -13.49 17.58 27.02
CA ALA A 9 -13.95 16.54 27.94
C ALA A 9 -13.34 16.70 29.34
N LEU A 10 -12.03 17.01 29.44
CA LEU A 10 -11.38 17.31 30.72
C LEU A 10 -12.01 18.52 31.41
N HIS A 11 -12.34 19.57 30.65
CA HIS A 11 -13.01 20.75 31.19
C HIS A 11 -14.41 20.43 31.74
N LEU A 12 -15.23 19.65 31.02
CA LEU A 12 -16.54 19.20 31.49
C LEU A 12 -16.45 18.33 32.75
N ILE A 13 -15.39 17.53 32.86
CA ILE A 13 -15.13 16.69 34.04
C ILE A 13 -14.81 17.55 35.27
N ASP A 14 -14.00 18.59 35.08
CA ASP A 14 -13.58 19.52 36.12
C ASP A 14 -14.73 20.42 36.58
N GLU A 15 -15.45 21.04 35.63
CA GLU A 15 -16.62 21.89 35.92
C GLU A 15 -17.74 21.10 36.61
N GLY A 16 -17.92 19.83 36.23
CA GLY A 16 -18.92 18.95 36.81
C GLY A 16 -18.51 18.32 38.15
N ASP A 17 -17.28 18.54 38.62
CA ASP A 17 -16.65 17.85 39.76
C ASP A 17 -16.94 16.33 39.75
N LEU A 18 -16.85 15.72 38.56
CA LEU A 18 -17.30 14.34 38.35
C LEU A 18 -16.46 13.32 39.12
N TRP A 19 -15.22 13.67 39.48
CA TRP A 19 -14.32 12.80 40.25
C TRP A 19 -14.73 12.63 41.70
N ASN A 20 -15.34 13.66 42.31
CA ASN A 20 -15.77 13.61 43.70
C ASN A 20 -17.24 13.18 43.86
N LYS A 21 -17.98 13.05 42.75
CA LYS A 21 -19.38 12.61 42.76
C LYS A 21 -19.50 11.10 42.99
N THR A 22 -20.45 10.72 43.84
CA THR A 22 -20.82 9.32 44.07
C THR A 22 -21.92 8.92 43.08
N PHE A 23 -21.68 7.87 42.30
CA PHE A 23 -22.66 7.34 41.35
C PHE A 23 -23.44 6.18 41.97
N VAL A 24 -24.70 6.02 41.59
CA VAL A 24 -25.58 4.96 42.10
C VAL A 24 -26.04 4.09 40.93
N ASN A 25 -25.86 2.77 41.05
CA ASN A 25 -26.36 1.83 40.04
C ASN A 25 -27.87 1.56 40.22
N ARG A 26 -28.45 0.77 39.30
CA ARG A 26 -29.87 0.38 39.38
C ARG A 26 -30.20 -0.46 40.62
N GLN A 27 -29.21 -1.17 41.18
CA GLN A 27 -29.33 -1.93 42.43
C GLN A 27 -29.18 -1.05 43.69
N GLY A 28 -29.01 0.27 43.56
CA GLY A 28 -28.83 1.19 44.70
C GLY A 28 -27.43 1.16 45.33
N GLN A 29 -26.49 0.42 44.76
CA GLN A 29 -25.11 0.38 45.22
C GLN A 29 -24.38 1.64 44.78
N ARG A 30 -23.58 2.20 45.70
CA ARG A 30 -22.80 3.43 45.49
C ARG A 30 -21.39 3.07 45.04
N PHE A 31 -20.91 3.75 44.01
CA PHE A 31 -19.56 3.57 43.49
C PHE A 31 -18.87 4.93 43.38
N GLN A 32 -17.56 4.91 43.62
CA GLN A 32 -16.71 6.05 43.31
C GLN A 32 -16.58 6.20 41.79
N ALA A 33 -16.34 7.43 41.35
CA ALA A 33 -16.12 7.74 39.95
C ALA A 33 -14.94 6.95 39.40
N ASP A 34 -15.17 6.24 38.30
CA ASP A 34 -14.14 5.61 37.49
C ASP A 34 -14.19 6.21 36.08
N TRP A 35 -13.08 6.19 35.34
CA TRP A 35 -12.99 6.66 33.97
C TRP A 35 -14.12 6.11 33.09
N THR A 36 -14.45 4.84 33.27
CA THR A 36 -15.52 4.17 32.52
C THR A 36 -16.89 4.80 32.83
N ILE A 37 -17.18 5.08 34.10
CA ILE A 37 -18.45 5.67 34.55
C ILE A 37 -18.56 7.12 34.10
N VAL A 38 -17.48 7.89 34.23
CA VAL A 38 -17.40 9.29 33.78
C VAL A 38 -17.63 9.37 32.27
N LEU A 39 -17.03 8.47 31.49
CA LEU A 39 -17.22 8.45 30.04
C LEU A 39 -18.65 8.09 29.65
N GLN A 40 -19.26 7.09 30.32
CA GLN A 40 -20.67 6.74 30.10
C GLN A 40 -21.61 7.88 30.49
N PHE A 41 -21.31 8.58 31.58
CA PHE A 41 -22.07 9.76 32.00
C PHE A 41 -22.00 10.89 30.96
N LEU A 42 -20.78 11.25 30.51
CA LEU A 42 -20.57 12.25 29.46
C LEU A 42 -21.28 11.87 28.16
N GLN A 43 -21.26 10.59 27.78
CA GLN A 43 -21.96 10.11 26.59
C GLN A 43 -23.49 10.24 26.73
N LYS A 44 -24.04 9.97 27.92
CA LYS A 44 -25.48 10.04 28.16
C LYS A 44 -25.99 11.47 28.26
N GLU A 45 -25.25 12.34 28.93
CA GLU A 45 -25.64 13.73 29.19
C GLU A 45 -25.37 14.64 27.98
N TYR A 46 -24.25 14.41 27.28
CA TYR A 46 -23.80 15.22 26.14
C TYR A 46 -23.63 14.36 24.90
N GLU A 47 -24.69 13.67 24.47
CA GLU A 47 -24.68 12.72 23.35
C GLU A 47 -24.07 13.30 22.07
N MET A 48 -24.51 14.51 21.67
CA MET A 48 -24.01 15.19 20.47
C MET A 48 -22.51 15.47 20.55
N PHE A 49 -22.02 15.89 21.72
CA PHE A 49 -20.59 16.14 21.93
C PHE A 49 -19.79 14.85 21.82
N ALA A 50 -20.26 13.77 22.46
CA ALA A 50 -19.60 12.46 22.41
C ALA A 50 -19.48 11.94 20.97
N ILE A 51 -20.54 12.07 20.15
CA ILE A 51 -20.52 11.69 18.73
C ILE A 51 -19.48 12.50 17.95
N VAL A 52 -19.43 13.83 18.15
CA VAL A 52 -18.46 14.70 17.47
C VAL A 52 -17.02 14.36 17.87
N VAL A 53 -16.75 14.10 19.14
CA VAL A 53 -15.42 13.69 19.62
C VAL A 53 -15.02 12.34 19.01
N LEU A 54 -15.94 11.37 18.95
CA LEU A 54 -15.70 10.08 18.33
C LEU A 54 -15.38 10.23 16.83
N LEU A 55 -16.18 10.99 16.09
CA LEU A 55 -15.95 11.28 14.67
C LEU A 55 -14.59 11.96 14.46
N CYS A 56 -14.27 12.96 15.28
CA CYS A 56 -12.97 13.61 15.27
C CYS A 56 -11.82 12.63 15.52
N GLY A 57 -12.02 11.64 16.40
CA GLY A 57 -11.05 10.59 16.67
C GLY A 57 -10.81 9.70 15.45
N VAL A 58 -11.87 9.21 14.80
CA VAL A 58 -11.78 8.39 13.59
C VAL A 58 -11.03 9.13 12.47
N VAL A 59 -11.40 10.39 12.20
CA VAL A 59 -10.72 11.21 11.19
C VAL A 59 -9.24 11.42 11.54
N THR A 60 -8.92 11.64 12.82
CA THR A 60 -7.52 11.79 13.27
C THR A 60 -6.71 10.52 13.00
N ILE A 61 -7.26 9.33 13.31
CA ILE A 61 -6.60 8.04 13.04
C ILE A 61 -6.38 7.84 11.54
N MET A 62 -7.38 8.14 10.70
CA MET A 62 -7.26 8.03 9.24
C MET A 62 -6.17 8.95 8.69
N LEU A 63 -6.11 10.20 9.15
CA LEU A 63 -5.08 11.16 8.75
C LEU A 63 -3.69 10.74 9.21
N LEU A 64 -3.53 10.23 10.44
CA LEU A 64 -2.26 9.69 10.91
C LEU A 64 -1.80 8.50 10.06
N GLY A 65 -2.71 7.59 9.70
CA GLY A 65 -2.41 6.50 8.78
C GLY A 65 -1.96 6.99 7.41
N PHE A 66 -2.65 7.99 6.86
CA PHE A 66 -2.29 8.63 5.59
C PHE A 66 -0.90 9.29 5.64
N ILE A 67 -0.62 10.08 6.67
CA ILE A 67 0.67 10.75 6.87
C ILE A 67 1.79 9.71 7.05
N GLY A 68 1.55 8.67 7.86
CA GLY A 68 2.52 7.60 8.08
C GLY A 68 2.85 6.85 6.78
N PHE A 69 1.83 6.53 5.98
CA PHE A 69 2.00 5.91 4.68
C PHE A 69 2.81 6.80 3.71
N HIS A 70 2.48 8.09 3.60
CA HIS A 70 3.20 9.00 2.73
C HIS A 70 4.63 9.27 3.22
N SER A 71 4.85 9.35 4.53
CA SER A 71 6.20 9.47 5.11
C SER A 71 7.06 8.25 4.79
N PHE A 72 6.47 7.05 4.83
CA PHE A 72 7.13 5.82 4.39
C PHE A 72 7.51 5.88 2.90
N LEU A 73 6.61 6.35 2.03
CA LEU A 73 6.89 6.53 0.60
C LEU A 73 8.03 7.52 0.35
N ILE A 74 8.02 8.66 1.05
CA ILE A 74 9.09 9.67 0.98
C ILE A 74 10.42 9.09 1.44
N TRP A 75 10.43 8.35 2.56
CA TRP A 75 11.65 7.71 3.06
C TRP A 75 12.24 6.69 2.08
N LYS A 76 11.37 6.00 1.32
CA LYS A 76 11.80 5.08 0.24
C LYS A 76 12.06 5.78 -1.09
N ASN A 77 11.79 7.08 -1.20
CA ASN A 77 11.86 7.86 -2.44
C ASN A 77 11.04 7.22 -3.58
N ILE A 78 9.82 6.79 -3.29
CA ILE A 78 8.90 6.12 -4.23
C ILE A 78 7.58 6.91 -4.30
N THR A 79 7.00 7.04 -5.49
CA THR A 79 5.67 7.67 -5.64
C THR A 79 4.52 6.70 -5.33
N THR A 80 3.33 7.19 -4.95
CA THR A 80 2.16 6.32 -4.69
C THR A 80 1.79 5.46 -5.92
N ASN A 81 1.95 6.01 -7.13
CA ASN A 81 1.71 5.28 -8.39
C ASN A 81 2.71 4.13 -8.56
N GLU A 82 4.00 4.37 -8.33
CA GLU A 82 5.03 3.33 -8.36
C GLU A 82 4.79 2.26 -7.30
N PHE A 83 4.43 2.65 -6.08
CA PHE A 83 4.10 1.69 -5.02
C PHE A 83 2.91 0.80 -5.41
N SER A 84 1.83 1.39 -5.93
CA SER A 84 0.65 0.64 -6.39
C SER A 84 0.99 -0.34 -7.51
N ARG A 85 1.76 0.12 -8.51
CA ARG A 85 2.24 -0.72 -9.62
C ARG A 85 3.12 -1.86 -9.13
N ARG A 86 4.03 -1.60 -8.19
CA ARG A 86 4.90 -2.62 -7.60
C ARG A 86 4.09 -3.67 -6.84
N GLN A 87 3.09 -3.26 -6.05
CA GLN A 87 2.21 -4.19 -5.34
C GLN A 87 1.40 -5.06 -6.30
N MET A 88 0.91 -4.48 -7.41
CA MET A 88 0.23 -5.24 -8.46
C MET A 88 1.16 -6.29 -9.09
N CYS A 89 2.39 -5.89 -9.44
CA CYS A 89 3.39 -6.80 -10.01
C CYS A 89 3.76 -7.94 -9.04
N ILE A 90 3.99 -7.64 -7.77
CA ILE A 90 4.26 -8.67 -6.74
C ILE A 90 3.09 -9.65 -6.64
N ARG A 91 1.85 -9.16 -6.57
CA ARG A 91 0.66 -10.04 -6.50
C ARG A 91 0.51 -10.91 -7.74
N PHE A 92 0.84 -10.37 -8.92
CA PHE A 92 0.82 -11.11 -10.17
C PHE A 92 1.85 -12.25 -10.16
N VAL A 93 3.11 -11.93 -9.82
CA VAL A 93 4.20 -12.92 -9.74
C VAL A 93 3.91 -13.98 -8.68
N ASP A 94 3.46 -13.59 -7.48
CA ASP A 94 3.06 -14.52 -6.41
C ASP A 94 1.96 -15.49 -6.88
N SER A 95 1.00 -14.98 -7.66
CA SER A 95 -0.10 -15.79 -8.18
C SER A 95 0.38 -16.78 -9.25
N ARG A 96 1.25 -16.33 -10.16
CA ARG A 96 1.88 -17.18 -11.18
C ARG A 96 2.77 -18.25 -10.55
N LEU A 97 3.54 -17.90 -9.53
CA LEU A 97 4.40 -18.81 -8.78
C LEU A 97 3.57 -19.93 -8.13
N LYS A 98 2.49 -19.58 -7.39
CA LYS A 98 1.57 -20.58 -6.81
C LYS A 98 0.93 -21.50 -7.85
N PHE A 99 0.65 -20.98 -9.04
CA PHE A 99 0.13 -21.78 -10.15
C PHE A 99 1.18 -22.77 -10.67
N LEU A 100 2.40 -22.30 -10.95
CA LEU A 100 3.51 -23.12 -11.41
C LEU A 100 3.87 -24.21 -10.38
N GLU A 101 3.93 -23.87 -9.09
CA GLU A 101 4.18 -24.85 -8.02
C GLU A 101 3.14 -25.97 -8.00
N LYS A 102 1.85 -25.63 -8.12
CA LYS A 102 0.77 -26.63 -8.20
C LYS A 102 0.91 -27.50 -9.44
N TRP A 103 1.31 -26.92 -10.57
CA TRP A 103 1.49 -27.66 -11.82
C TRP A 103 2.68 -28.63 -11.74
N VAL A 104 3.84 -28.15 -11.28
CA VAL A 104 5.03 -28.98 -11.07
C VAL A 104 4.72 -30.12 -10.11
N LYS A 105 4.07 -29.82 -8.97
CA LYS A 105 3.68 -30.83 -7.98
C LYS A 105 2.76 -31.91 -8.58
N ALA A 106 1.75 -31.51 -9.35
CA ALA A 106 0.85 -32.47 -9.99
C ALA A 106 1.58 -33.35 -11.02
N ARG A 107 2.55 -32.79 -11.76
CA ARG A 107 3.41 -33.54 -12.69
C ARG A 107 4.32 -34.54 -11.96
N ASP A 108 4.97 -34.12 -10.88
CA ASP A 108 5.84 -34.98 -10.06
C ASP A 108 5.04 -36.13 -9.41
N GLU A 109 3.76 -35.90 -9.09
CA GLU A 109 2.81 -36.92 -8.62
C GLU A 109 2.23 -37.81 -9.75
N GLY A 110 2.61 -37.59 -11.01
CA GLY A 110 2.06 -38.31 -12.17
C GLY A 110 0.59 -37.99 -12.50
N LYS A 111 0.02 -36.95 -11.89
CA LYS A 111 -1.38 -36.54 -12.10
C LYS A 111 -1.49 -35.65 -13.35
N LYS A 112 -2.54 -35.86 -14.14
CA LYS A 112 -2.87 -34.97 -15.26
C LYS A 112 -3.40 -33.64 -14.72
N PHE A 113 -2.54 -32.64 -14.63
CA PHE A 113 -2.95 -31.26 -14.38
C PHE A 113 -3.36 -30.62 -15.70
N ARG A 114 -4.68 -30.45 -15.89
CA ARG A 114 -5.24 -29.65 -16.98
C ARG A 114 -5.75 -28.35 -16.38
N PRO A 115 -4.98 -27.25 -16.45
CA PRO A 115 -5.49 -25.96 -16.02
C PRO A 115 -6.73 -25.63 -16.85
N SER A 116 -7.77 -25.12 -16.20
CA SER A 116 -8.97 -24.69 -16.93
C SER A 116 -8.64 -23.47 -17.81
N ASP A 117 -9.33 -23.32 -18.94
CA ASP A 117 -9.14 -22.15 -19.83
C ASP A 117 -9.35 -20.83 -19.07
N ALA A 118 -10.25 -20.82 -18.09
CA ALA A 118 -10.45 -19.69 -17.18
C ALA A 118 -9.21 -19.42 -16.30
N ALA A 119 -8.50 -20.45 -15.83
CA ALA A 119 -7.25 -20.27 -15.08
C ALA A 119 -6.13 -19.79 -16.00
N ILE A 120 -6.04 -20.31 -17.22
CA ILE A 120 -5.05 -19.90 -18.23
C ILE A 120 -5.27 -18.42 -18.60
N SER A 121 -6.51 -18.02 -18.84
CA SER A 121 -6.88 -16.63 -19.13
C SER A 121 -6.63 -15.71 -17.93
N LYS A 122 -7.01 -16.14 -16.72
CA LYS A 122 -6.88 -15.34 -15.49
C LYS A 122 -5.43 -15.05 -15.10
N TYR A 123 -4.52 -15.98 -15.36
CA TYR A 123 -3.08 -15.77 -15.12
C TYR A 123 -2.34 -15.27 -16.35
N GLU A 124 -3.08 -14.95 -17.42
CA GLU A 124 -2.57 -14.51 -18.71
C GLU A 124 -1.38 -15.36 -19.18
N THR A 125 -1.41 -16.66 -18.90
CA THR A 125 -0.40 -17.61 -19.39
C THR A 125 -0.69 -17.97 -20.85
N SER A 126 -1.16 -17.02 -21.65
CA SER A 126 -1.55 -17.24 -23.05
C SER A 126 -0.35 -17.17 -24.01
N GLY A 127 0.82 -16.75 -23.54
CA GLY A 127 2.10 -16.92 -24.23
C GLY A 127 2.88 -18.13 -23.69
N ASP A 128 3.18 -19.08 -24.56
CA ASP A 128 4.16 -20.17 -24.42
C ASP A 128 3.98 -21.29 -23.38
N LEU A 129 3.08 -21.20 -22.40
CA LEU A 129 2.75 -22.36 -21.53
C LEU A 129 1.75 -23.29 -22.23
N THR A 130 2.12 -23.75 -23.42
CA THR A 130 1.39 -24.78 -24.15
C THR A 130 1.38 -26.07 -23.33
N THR A 131 0.33 -26.87 -23.47
CA THR A 131 0.19 -28.20 -22.83
C THR A 131 1.35 -29.16 -23.14
N THR A 132 2.20 -28.79 -24.10
CA THR A 132 3.38 -29.49 -24.58
C THR A 132 4.70 -29.16 -23.86
N MET A 133 4.71 -28.25 -22.89
CA MET A 133 5.95 -27.89 -22.18
C MET A 133 6.53 -29.09 -21.39
N ASN A 134 7.84 -29.32 -21.53
CA ASN A 134 8.55 -30.38 -20.80
C ASN A 134 8.61 -30.03 -19.29
N THR A 135 8.70 -31.05 -18.43
CA THR A 135 8.81 -30.90 -16.98
C THR A 135 10.05 -30.09 -16.58
N ASP A 136 11.17 -30.26 -17.31
CA ASP A 136 12.42 -29.53 -17.04
C ASP A 136 12.28 -28.04 -17.36
N ASP A 137 11.64 -27.71 -18.48
CA ASP A 137 11.37 -26.31 -18.85
C ASP A 137 10.42 -25.65 -17.84
N LEU A 138 9.43 -26.39 -17.33
CA LEU A 138 8.52 -25.92 -16.29
C LEU A 138 9.27 -25.62 -14.98
N LYS A 139 10.18 -26.51 -14.57
CA LYS A 139 11.04 -26.30 -13.38
C LYS A 139 11.96 -25.09 -13.56
N LYS A 140 12.52 -24.91 -14.76
CA LYS A 140 13.32 -23.71 -15.12
C LYS A 140 12.48 -22.42 -15.10
N CYS A 141 11.25 -22.46 -15.61
CA CYS A 141 10.32 -21.33 -15.57
C CYS A 141 9.98 -20.96 -14.11
N LEU A 142 9.74 -21.97 -13.25
CA LEU A 142 9.52 -21.77 -11.82
C LEU A 142 10.75 -21.14 -11.14
N SER A 143 11.96 -21.66 -11.37
CA SER A 143 13.17 -21.11 -10.75
C SER A 143 13.41 -19.66 -11.17
N ASN A 144 13.23 -19.33 -12.46
CA ASN A 144 13.35 -17.97 -12.95
C ASN A 144 12.33 -17.04 -12.30
N THR A 145 11.07 -17.48 -12.19
CA THR A 145 10.00 -16.71 -11.54
C THR A 145 10.30 -16.48 -10.05
N MET A 146 10.87 -17.46 -9.34
CA MET A 146 11.30 -17.31 -7.94
C MET A 146 12.43 -16.28 -7.78
N VAL A 147 13.40 -16.25 -8.70
CA VAL A 147 14.47 -15.26 -8.71
C VAL A 147 13.90 -13.85 -8.90
N GLN A 148 12.96 -13.69 -9.84
CA GLN A 148 12.26 -12.43 -10.08
C GLN A 148 11.47 -11.98 -8.83
N ASP A 149 10.70 -12.87 -8.21
CA ASP A 149 9.97 -12.58 -6.97
C ASP A 149 10.90 -12.10 -5.84
N LYS A 150 12.03 -12.79 -5.66
CA LYS A 150 13.04 -12.42 -4.66
C LYS A 150 13.64 -11.04 -4.94
N ALA A 151 13.95 -10.73 -6.19
CA ALA A 151 14.45 -9.42 -6.60
C ALA A 151 13.41 -8.31 -6.33
N LEU A 152 12.16 -8.53 -6.72
CA LEU A 152 11.04 -7.62 -6.49
C LEU A 152 10.80 -7.33 -5.01
N LYS A 153 10.88 -8.36 -4.16
CA LYS A 153 10.72 -8.23 -2.70
C LYS A 153 11.93 -7.56 -2.05
N ALA A 154 13.14 -7.82 -2.53
CA ALA A 154 14.35 -7.14 -2.08
C ALA A 154 14.36 -5.64 -2.42
N GLY A 155 13.50 -5.22 -3.35
CA GLY A 155 13.44 -3.83 -3.80
C GLY A 155 14.53 -3.47 -4.77
N SER A 156 14.97 -4.44 -5.59
CA SER A 156 15.69 -4.08 -6.81
C SER A 156 14.83 -3.09 -7.58
N HIS A 157 15.39 -1.92 -7.83
CA HIS A 157 14.69 -0.85 -8.51
C HIS A 157 14.32 -1.34 -9.90
N PHE A 158 13.02 -1.42 -10.21
CA PHE A 158 12.60 -1.21 -11.59
C PHE A 158 13.19 0.14 -11.97
N GLN A 159 14.25 0.16 -12.79
CA GLN A 159 14.62 1.40 -13.47
C GLN A 159 13.38 1.90 -14.19
N ASN A 160 13.24 3.23 -14.34
CA ASN A 160 12.16 3.91 -15.06
C ASN A 160 12.14 3.57 -16.56
N LYS A 161 12.08 2.29 -16.90
CA LYS A 161 11.54 1.78 -18.15
C LYS A 161 10.06 1.59 -17.92
N THR A 162 9.26 1.92 -18.92
CA THR A 162 7.80 1.96 -18.78
C THR A 162 7.29 0.62 -18.24
N LEU A 163 6.30 0.63 -17.34
CA LEU A 163 5.71 -0.60 -16.78
C LEU A 163 5.27 -1.59 -17.88
N GLY A 164 4.87 -1.07 -19.05
CA GLY A 164 4.60 -1.88 -20.24
C GLY A 164 5.80 -2.73 -20.66
N GLU A 165 7.01 -2.17 -20.67
CA GLU A 165 8.24 -2.94 -20.93
C GLU A 165 8.57 -3.94 -19.81
N ALA A 166 8.33 -3.59 -18.54
CA ALA A 166 8.53 -4.52 -17.43
C ALA A 166 7.55 -5.71 -17.48
N ILE A 167 6.28 -5.47 -17.82
CA ILE A 167 5.26 -6.51 -18.00
C ILE A 167 5.58 -7.35 -19.25
N LEU A 168 5.96 -6.72 -20.36
CA LEU A 168 6.43 -7.41 -21.57
C LEU A 168 7.70 -8.25 -21.31
N ARG A 169 8.57 -7.83 -20.37
CA ARG A 169 9.76 -8.60 -19.94
C ARG A 169 9.45 -9.78 -19.03
N ILE A 170 8.40 -9.69 -18.20
CA ILE A 170 7.91 -10.85 -17.42
C ILE A 170 7.29 -11.91 -18.36
N TRP A 171 6.90 -11.50 -19.56
CA TRP A 171 6.24 -12.34 -20.56
C TRP A 171 7.19 -13.22 -21.38
N ASP A 172 8.43 -12.78 -21.62
CA ASP A 172 9.42 -13.53 -22.40
C ASP A 172 10.64 -13.93 -21.53
N PRO A 173 10.69 -15.19 -21.04
CA PRO A 173 11.77 -15.66 -20.17
C PRO A 173 13.13 -15.80 -20.89
N ASN A 174 13.17 -15.64 -22.22
CA ASN A 174 14.38 -15.82 -23.02
C ASN A 174 15.04 -14.51 -23.48
N THR A 175 14.43 -13.33 -23.30
CA THR A 175 14.96 -12.12 -23.95
C THR A 175 15.63 -11.08 -23.07
N TYR A 176 15.35 -10.92 -21.77
CA TYR A 176 16.01 -9.84 -21.01
C TYR A 176 16.15 -10.09 -19.49
N ASP A 177 17.33 -9.79 -18.96
CA ASP A 177 17.56 -9.56 -17.53
C ASP A 177 16.78 -8.32 -17.05
N LEU A 178 16.32 -8.33 -15.79
CA LEU A 178 15.51 -7.27 -15.18
C LEU A 178 16.22 -5.90 -15.20
N ASP A 179 17.55 -5.91 -15.35
CA ASP A 179 18.41 -4.73 -15.35
C ASP A 179 18.62 -4.14 -16.76
N GLY A 180 18.12 -4.79 -17.81
CA GLY A 180 18.20 -4.28 -19.19
C GLY A 180 19.57 -4.39 -19.85
N ASN A 181 20.50 -5.17 -19.28
CA ASN A 181 21.76 -5.55 -19.91
C ASN A 181 21.61 -6.91 -20.61
N LYS A 182 22.32 -7.09 -21.73
CA LYS A 182 22.48 -8.40 -22.40
C LYS A 182 23.52 -9.30 -21.71
N GLU A 183 24.04 -8.88 -20.56
CA GLU A 183 25.11 -9.56 -19.85
C GLU A 183 24.58 -10.34 -18.64
N PRO A 184 25.15 -11.50 -18.32
CA PRO A 184 24.72 -12.29 -17.16
C PRO A 184 24.87 -11.49 -15.86
N VAL A 185 23.82 -11.53 -15.02
CA VAL A 185 23.79 -10.92 -13.68
C VAL A 185 25.02 -11.35 -12.88
N SER A 186 26.01 -10.45 -12.77
CA SER A 186 26.99 -10.55 -11.69
C SER A 186 26.36 -9.94 -10.44
N LEU A 187 26.23 -10.73 -9.36
CA LEU A 187 25.66 -10.32 -8.07
C LEU A 187 26.58 -9.36 -7.28
N GLU A 188 27.36 -8.51 -7.96
CA GLU A 188 28.17 -7.51 -7.28
C GLU A 188 27.32 -6.29 -6.95
N LYS A 189 27.20 -5.99 -5.65
CA LYS A 189 26.54 -4.78 -5.16
C LYS A 189 27.21 -3.55 -5.79
N PRO A 190 26.45 -2.59 -6.35
CA PRO A 190 27.02 -1.37 -6.86
C PRO A 190 27.65 -0.58 -5.70
N LYS A 191 28.96 -0.33 -5.78
CA LYS A 191 29.73 0.39 -4.75
C LYS A 191 29.48 1.90 -4.72
N ASP A 192 28.86 2.47 -5.75
CA ASP A 192 28.81 3.92 -5.88
C ASP A 192 27.37 4.43 -6.02
N ALA A 193 26.85 4.98 -4.93
CA ALA A 193 25.64 5.79 -4.92
C ALA A 193 25.89 7.08 -5.72
N ARG A 194 25.50 7.09 -7.01
CA ARG A 194 25.53 8.32 -7.81
C ARG A 194 24.43 9.28 -7.36
N THR A 195 24.85 10.49 -7.01
CA THR A 195 24.01 11.69 -6.93
C THR A 195 23.24 11.90 -8.24
N TYR A 196 21.91 11.93 -8.16
CA TYR A 196 21.05 12.28 -9.29
C TYR A 196 21.04 13.80 -9.46
N SER A 197 21.52 14.27 -10.62
CA SER A 197 21.35 15.65 -11.09
C SER A 197 19.90 15.85 -11.52
N THR A 198 19.12 16.58 -10.72
CA THR A 198 17.79 17.06 -11.08
C THR A 198 17.87 18.11 -12.18
N LYS A 199 17.65 17.71 -13.45
CA LYS A 199 17.26 18.67 -14.49
C LYS A 199 15.83 19.12 -14.22
N THR A 200 15.67 20.24 -13.53
CA THR A 200 14.40 20.95 -13.42
C THR A 200 14.05 21.56 -14.78
N SER A 201 12.88 21.22 -15.32
CA SER A 201 12.32 21.88 -16.49
C SER A 201 12.00 23.34 -16.15
N ASN A 202 12.53 24.27 -16.96
CA ASN A 202 12.21 25.70 -16.88
C ASN A 202 10.75 25.92 -17.27
N TRP A 203 9.87 26.08 -16.29
CA TRP A 203 8.53 26.64 -16.48
C TRP A 203 8.59 28.14 -16.17
N THR A 204 8.52 28.97 -17.21
CA THR A 204 8.34 30.42 -17.07
C THR A 204 6.85 30.72 -16.96
N PHE A 205 6.39 31.11 -15.78
CA PHE A 205 5.06 31.69 -15.58
C PHE A 205 5.06 33.10 -16.17
N ARG A 206 4.17 33.36 -17.14
CA ARG A 206 3.83 34.73 -17.53
C ARG A 206 2.72 35.24 -16.60
N PRO A 207 2.82 36.47 -16.08
CA PRO A 207 1.70 37.09 -15.37
C PRO A 207 0.52 37.27 -16.32
N ILE A 208 -0.68 37.05 -15.80
CA ILE A 208 -1.94 37.35 -16.46
C ILE A 208 -2.17 38.85 -16.25
N ASP A 209 -2.16 39.62 -17.34
CA ASP A 209 -2.48 41.04 -17.29
C ASP A 209 -3.90 41.21 -16.75
N ALA A 210 -4.01 41.89 -15.60
CA ALA A 210 -5.27 42.29 -15.02
C ALA A 210 -5.93 43.29 -15.98
N LYS A 211 -7.11 42.94 -16.49
CA LYS A 211 -7.97 43.88 -17.20
C LYS A 211 -8.35 45.00 -16.22
N GLU A 212 -8.02 46.23 -16.62
CA GLU A 212 -8.55 47.44 -16.03
C GLU A 212 -10.07 47.45 -16.23
N ASP A 213 -10.81 47.40 -15.11
CA ASP A 213 -12.23 47.73 -15.10
C ASP A 213 -12.36 49.24 -15.34
N GLY A 214 -12.73 49.58 -16.57
CA GLY A 214 -13.06 50.93 -16.97
C GLY A 214 -14.29 51.43 -16.22
N ALA A 215 -14.11 52.57 -15.57
CA ALA A 215 -15.19 53.44 -15.12
C ALA A 215 -15.82 54.14 -16.33
N GLU A 216 -17.13 54.05 -16.50
CA GLU A 216 -17.93 55.09 -17.13
C GLU A 216 -19.27 55.26 -16.37
N THR A 217 -19.36 56.45 -15.77
CA THR A 217 -20.50 57.34 -15.49
C THR A 217 -21.93 56.80 -15.51
#